data_AF-A0A8J6SDV1-F1
#
_entry.id   AF-A0A8J6SDV1-F1
#
_cell.length_a   1.000
_cell.length_b   1.000
_cell.length_c   1.000
_cell.angle_alpha   90.00
_cell.angle_beta   90.00
_cell.angle_gamma   90.00
#
_symmetry.space_group_name_H-M   'P 1'
#
loop_
_entity.id
_entity.type
_entity.pdbx_description
1 polymer ?
#
loop_
_entity_poly.entity_id
_entity_poly.type
_entity_poly.pdbx_seq_one_letter_code
_entity_poly.pdbx_strand_id
1 'polypeptide(L)'
;MATITIEIPDDLSEQLAQLGDRLPELLRQCVQQAVLPAHVYRYILDFLTSQPTPEQIAAFRPTPEMQERLSTLLAKNQSGNITPSEIQELNEYERIEHLAIMLKLGNLPYLTRPTNS
;
A
#
# COMPACT_ATOMS: atom_id res chain seq x y z
N MET A 1 12.82 20.23 20.65
CA MET A 1 11.74 19.23 20.84
C MET A 1 10.43 19.92 20.54
N ALA A 2 9.53 19.30 19.78
CA ALA A 2 8.20 19.84 19.50
C ALA A 2 7.17 18.93 20.18
N THR A 3 6.13 19.52 20.77
CA THR A 3 5.07 18.79 21.47
C THR A 3 3.82 18.79 20.62
N ILE A 4 3.28 17.60 20.35
CA ILE A 4 2.01 17.38 19.66
C ILE A 4 1.03 16.77 20.66
N THR A 5 -0.21 17.25 20.66
CA THR A 5 -1.32 16.67 21.42
C THR A 5 -2.27 16.00 20.44
N ILE A 6 -2.67 14.75 20.73
CA ILE A 6 -3.51 13.93 19.85
C ILE A 6 -4.63 13.37 20.71
N GLU A 7 -5.88 13.46 20.23
CA GLU A 7 -7.01 12.78 20.85
C GLU A 7 -7.07 11.34 20.33
N ILE A 8 -7.19 10.39 21.25
CA ILE A 8 -7.20 8.95 20.95
C ILE A 8 -8.34 8.26 21.73
N PRO A 9 -8.89 7.15 21.22
CA PRO A 9 -9.84 6.33 21.96
C PRO A 9 -9.27 5.76 23.27
N ASP A 10 -10.13 5.53 24.27
CA ASP A 10 -9.73 4.99 25.57
C ASP A 10 -9.07 3.60 25.46
N ASP A 11 -9.52 2.76 24.52
CA ASP A 11 -8.92 1.45 24.27
C ASP A 11 -7.46 1.55 23.77
N LEU A 12 -7.15 2.61 23.02
CA LEU A 12 -5.83 2.87 22.50
C LEU A 12 -4.90 3.45 23.58
N SER A 13 -5.46 4.22 24.53
CA SER A 13 -4.73 4.80 25.67
C SER A 13 -4.02 3.73 26.49
N GLU A 14 -4.73 2.65 26.86
CA GLU A 14 -4.14 1.55 27.64
C GLU A 14 -3.02 0.84 26.88
N GLN A 15 -3.19 0.63 25.58
CA GLN A 15 -2.17 0.01 24.72
C GLN A 15 -0.92 0.89 24.59
N LEU A 16 -1.08 2.20 24.47
CA LEU A 16 0.02 3.15 24.37
C LEU A 16 0.76 3.32 25.71
N ALA A 17 0.04 3.25 26.84
CA ALA A 17 0.63 3.26 28.16
C ALA A 17 1.55 2.04 28.40
N GLN A 18 1.19 0.87 27.87
CA GLN A 18 2.04 -0.34 27.93
C GLN A 18 3.34 -0.19 27.12
N LEU A 19 3.35 0.65 26.08
CA LEU A 19 4.51 0.88 25.23
C LEU A 19 5.53 1.84 25.87
N GLY A 20 5.10 2.71 26.79
CA GLY A 20 5.97 3.55 27.61
C GLY A 20 7.07 4.25 26.82
N ASP A 21 8.34 4.03 27.20
CA ASP A 21 9.51 4.65 26.58
C ASP A 21 9.78 4.20 25.13
N ARG A 22 9.15 3.12 24.66
CA ARG A 22 9.26 2.67 23.27
C ARG A 22 8.33 3.43 22.33
N LEU A 23 7.33 4.12 22.87
CA LEU A 23 6.33 4.84 22.10
C LEU A 23 6.93 5.87 21.13
N PRO A 24 7.91 6.73 21.53
CA PRO A 24 8.49 7.71 20.62
C PRO A 24 9.23 7.07 19.44
N GLU A 25 9.93 5.96 19.67
CA GLU A 25 10.63 5.23 18.61
C GLU A 25 9.66 4.50 17.68
N LEU A 26 8.59 3.91 18.21
CA LEU A 26 7.53 3.32 17.40
C LEU A 26 6.79 4.38 16.58
N LEU A 27 6.49 5.55 17.16
CA LEU A 27 5.90 6.67 16.44
C LEU A 27 6.83 7.16 15.33
N ARG A 28 8.14 7.27 15.58
CA ARG A 28 9.12 7.59 14.53
C ARG A 28 9.09 6.55 13.42
N GLN A 29 9.07 5.27 13.78
CA GLN A 29 9.05 4.19 12.81
C GLN A 29 7.74 4.20 12.01
N CYS A 30 6.59 4.46 12.63
CA CYS A 30 5.31 4.64 11.95
C CYS A 30 5.31 5.88 11.05
N VAL A 31 5.87 7.02 11.47
CA VAL A 31 5.96 8.22 10.63
C VAL A 31 6.92 8.01 9.47
N GLN A 32 7.99 7.25 9.67
CA GLN A 32 8.95 6.88 8.62
C GLN A 32 8.43 5.77 7.69
N GLN A 33 7.54 4.90 8.17
CA GLN A 33 6.93 3.80 7.42
C GLN A 33 5.52 4.13 6.88
N ALA A 34 4.92 5.25 7.29
CA ALA A 34 3.69 5.81 6.74
C ALA A 34 4.00 6.42 5.37
N VAL A 35 4.36 5.55 4.44
CA VAL A 35 4.73 5.87 3.07
C VAL A 35 3.61 5.47 2.11
N LEU A 36 2.69 4.61 2.54
CA LEU A 36 1.44 4.40 1.84
C LEU A 36 0.27 4.79 2.75
N PRO A 37 -0.71 5.53 2.23
CA PRO A 37 -2.00 5.59 2.89
C PRO A 37 -2.54 4.15 2.91
N ALA A 38 -2.85 3.64 4.11
CA ALA A 38 -3.23 2.26 4.38
C ALA A 38 -4.31 1.67 3.45
N HIS A 39 -5.03 2.52 2.73
CA HIS A 39 -6.02 2.16 1.72
C HIS A 39 -5.46 1.35 0.54
N VAL A 40 -4.21 1.58 0.11
CA VAL A 40 -3.67 0.89 -1.09
C VAL A 40 -3.40 -0.60 -0.82
N TYR A 41 -2.72 -0.90 0.29
CA TYR A 41 -2.53 -2.29 0.71
C TYR A 41 -3.85 -2.95 1.09
N ARG A 42 -4.77 -2.19 1.71
CA ARG A 42 -6.12 -2.67 1.99
C ARG A 42 -6.85 -3.08 0.71
N TYR A 43 -6.79 -2.30 -0.37
CA TYR A 43 -7.40 -2.66 -1.66
C TYR A 43 -6.89 -4.00 -2.21
N ILE A 44 -5.58 -4.25 -2.14
CA ILE A 44 -4.98 -5.51 -2.59
C ILE A 44 -5.42 -6.66 -1.68
N LEU A 45 -5.38 -6.47 -0.36
CA LEU A 45 -5.79 -7.50 0.61
C LEU A 45 -7.29 -7.83 0.51
N ASP A 46 -8.13 -6.82 0.33
CA ASP A 46 -9.58 -7.00 0.15
C ASP A 46 -9.86 -7.78 -1.15
N PHE A 47 -9.11 -7.47 -2.22
CA PHE A 47 -9.19 -8.24 -3.45
C PHE A 47 -8.77 -9.70 -3.23
N LEU A 48 -7.66 -9.98 -2.54
CA LEU A 48 -7.19 -11.34 -2.29
C LEU A 48 -8.13 -12.14 -1.38
N THR A 49 -8.67 -11.50 -0.35
CA THR A 49 -9.60 -12.14 0.61
C THR A 49 -10.98 -12.40 0.02
N SER A 50 -11.33 -11.72 -1.07
CA SER A 50 -12.55 -12.01 -1.84
C SER A 50 -12.53 -13.35 -2.60
N GLN A 51 -11.41 -14.09 -2.57
CA GLN A 51 -11.18 -15.31 -3.34
C GLN A 51 -11.44 -15.11 -4.86
N PRO A 52 -10.67 -14.22 -5.49
CA PRO A 52 -10.92 -13.82 -6.87
C PRO A 52 -10.64 -14.99 -7.83
N THR A 53 -11.40 -15.06 -8.92
CA THR A 53 -11.17 -16.06 -9.98
C THR A 53 -9.87 -15.75 -10.75
N PRO A 54 -9.28 -16.73 -11.45
CA PRO A 54 -8.11 -16.49 -12.29
C PRO A 54 -8.30 -15.35 -13.30
N GLU A 55 -9.50 -15.19 -13.87
CA GLU A 55 -9.84 -14.11 -14.80
C GLU A 55 -9.85 -12.75 -14.10
N GLN A 56 -10.41 -12.69 -12.88
CA GLN A 56 -10.39 -11.47 -12.07
C GLN A 56 -8.97 -11.10 -11.65
N ILE A 57 -8.13 -12.09 -11.35
CA ILE A 57 -6.69 -11.87 -11.06
C ILE A 57 -5.97 -11.33 -12.30
N ALA A 58 -6.25 -11.86 -13.49
CA ALA A 58 -5.70 -11.35 -14.74
C ALA A 58 -6.11 -9.88 -15.01
N ALA A 59 -7.38 -9.58 -14.73
CA ALA A 59 -7.98 -8.26 -14.88
C ALA A 59 -7.61 -7.29 -13.74
N PHE A 60 -6.92 -7.74 -12.68
CA PHE A 60 -6.54 -6.90 -11.56
C PHE A 60 -5.72 -5.69 -12.03
N ARG A 61 -6.19 -4.49 -11.67
CA ARG A 61 -5.60 -3.19 -12.02
C ARG A 61 -5.72 -2.24 -10.82
N PRO A 62 -4.80 -1.28 -10.69
CA PRO A 62 -4.97 -0.16 -9.75
C PRO A 62 -6.25 0.62 -10.05
N THR A 63 -6.88 1.20 -9.02
CA THR A 63 -8.05 2.06 -9.18
C THR A 63 -7.70 3.34 -9.96
N PRO A 64 -8.69 4.05 -10.55
CA PRO A 64 -8.43 5.31 -11.26
C PRO A 64 -7.70 6.34 -10.39
N GLU A 65 -8.08 6.46 -9.11
CA GLU A 65 -7.44 7.34 -8.14
C GLU A 65 -5.94 7.01 -7.95
N MET A 66 -5.62 5.72 -7.83
CA MET A 66 -4.23 5.26 -7.73
C MET A 66 -3.43 5.57 -9.00
N GLN A 67 -4.04 5.44 -10.18
CA GLN A 67 -3.39 5.76 -11.46
C GLN A 67 -3.14 7.26 -11.61
N GLU A 68 -4.07 8.11 -11.18
CA GLU A 68 -3.92 9.56 -11.19
C GLU A 68 -2.82 10.02 -10.22
N ARG A 69 -2.81 9.44 -9.01
CA ARG A 69 -1.78 9.72 -8.01
C ARG A 69 -0.40 9.32 -8.52
N LEU A 70 -0.27 8.10 -9.05
CA LEU A 70 0.98 7.63 -9.66
C LEU A 70 1.45 8.55 -10.80
N SER A 71 0.55 8.95 -11.69
CA SER A 71 0.87 9.87 -12.79
C SER A 71 1.38 11.21 -12.27
N THR A 72 0.77 11.74 -11.21
CA THR A 72 1.21 12.99 -10.56
C THR A 72 2.60 12.85 -9.95
N LEU A 73 2.87 11.75 -9.25
CA LEU A 73 4.17 11.48 -8.65
C LEU A 73 5.27 11.35 -9.72
N LEU A 74 4.99 10.67 -10.82
CA LEU A 74 5.91 10.54 -11.95
C LEU A 74 6.22 11.91 -12.60
N ALA A 75 5.21 12.76 -12.77
CA ALA A 75 5.40 14.12 -13.28
C ALA A 75 6.26 14.98 -12.32
N LYS A 76 6.05 14.86 -11.01
CA LYS A 76 6.88 15.51 -10.00
C LYS A 76 8.32 14.99 -9.99
N ASN A 77 8.50 13.68 -10.16
CA ASN A 77 9.83 13.06 -10.24
C ASN A 77 10.59 13.58 -11.46
N GLN A 78 9.95 13.63 -12.62
CA GLN A 78 10.55 14.15 -13.86
C GLN A 78 10.91 15.63 -13.78
N SER A 79 10.11 16.43 -13.06
CA SER A 79 10.36 17.87 -12.87
C SER A 79 11.34 18.18 -11.73
N GLY A 80 11.84 17.17 -11.01
CA GLY A 80 12.75 17.35 -9.86
C GLY A 80 12.10 17.96 -8.61
N ASN A 81 10.78 18.17 -8.63
CA ASN A 81 10.01 18.76 -7.52
C ASN A 81 9.37 17.68 -6.63
N ILE A 82 10.01 16.54 -6.51
CA ILE A 82 9.52 15.41 -5.72
C ILE A 82 10.13 15.42 -4.33
N THR A 83 9.27 15.27 -3.32
CA THR A 83 9.70 15.19 -1.93
C THR A 83 10.25 13.80 -1.58
N PRO A 84 11.09 13.67 -0.55
CA PRO A 84 11.55 12.35 -0.08
C PRO A 84 10.41 11.38 0.26
N SER A 85 9.29 11.89 0.79
CA SER A 85 8.08 11.09 1.03
C SER A 85 7.43 10.60 -0.26
N GLU A 86 7.37 11.44 -1.30
CA GLU A 86 6.79 11.07 -2.60
C GLU A 86 7.69 10.11 -3.38
N ILE A 87 9.01 10.19 -3.23
CA ILE A 87 9.95 9.17 -3.77
C ILE A 87 9.67 7.82 -3.13
N GLN A 88 9.48 7.79 -1.82
CA GLN A 88 9.15 6.55 -1.13
C GLN A 88 7.77 6.03 -1.57
N GLU A 89 6.78 6.91 -1.78
CA GLU A 89 5.47 6.55 -2.35
C GLU A 89 5.61 5.89 -3.74
N LEU A 90 6.48 6.42 -4.62
CA LEU A 90 6.79 5.82 -5.92
C LEU A 90 7.40 4.41 -5.81
N ASN A 91 8.41 4.23 -4.94
CA ASN A 91 9.05 2.93 -4.72
C ASN A 91 8.03 1.87 -4.25
N GLU A 92 7.03 2.30 -3.49
CA GLU A 92 5.98 1.39 -3.03
C GLU A 92 4.96 1.04 -4.13
N TYR A 93 4.60 2.00 -5.00
CA TYR A 93 3.83 1.70 -6.21
C TYR A 93 4.53 0.66 -7.09
N GLU A 94 5.86 0.73 -7.22
CA GLU A 94 6.68 -0.27 -7.93
C GLU A 94 6.57 -1.66 -7.28
N ARG A 95 6.67 -1.74 -5.94
CA ARG A 95 6.49 -3.02 -5.20
C ARG A 95 5.12 -3.64 -5.43
N ILE A 96 4.07 -2.81 -5.46
CA ILE A 96 2.70 -3.25 -5.73
C ILE A 96 2.55 -3.77 -7.15
N GLU A 97 3.18 -3.11 -8.13
CA GLU A 97 3.22 -3.57 -9.50
C GLU A 97 3.88 -4.96 -9.58
N HIS A 98 5.04 -5.12 -8.95
CA HIS A 98 5.72 -6.41 -8.87
C HIS A 98 4.84 -7.50 -8.23
N LEU A 99 4.14 -7.17 -7.15
CA LEU A 99 3.19 -8.10 -6.51
C LEU A 99 2.06 -8.49 -7.47
N ALA A 100 1.47 -7.52 -8.17
CA ALA A 100 0.41 -7.78 -9.15
C ALA A 100 0.90 -8.65 -10.31
N ILE A 101 2.13 -8.42 -10.79
CA ILE A 101 2.77 -9.25 -11.82
C ILE A 101 2.92 -10.68 -11.29
N MET A 102 3.48 -10.87 -10.09
CA MET A 102 3.63 -12.20 -9.49
C MET A 102 2.28 -12.90 -9.31
N LEU A 103 1.25 -12.17 -8.89
CA LEU A 103 -0.11 -12.70 -8.74
C LEU A 103 -0.66 -13.23 -10.07
N LYS A 104 -0.44 -12.48 -11.14
CA LYS A 104 -0.84 -12.85 -12.50
C LYS A 104 -0.03 -14.05 -13.01
N LEU A 105 1.29 -14.03 -12.85
CA LEU A 105 2.19 -15.12 -13.26
C LEU A 105 1.84 -16.43 -12.56
N GLY A 106 1.57 -16.41 -11.25
CA GLY A 106 1.13 -17.58 -10.50
C GLY A 106 -0.22 -18.14 -10.96
N ASN A 107 -1.05 -17.32 -11.62
CA ASN A 107 -2.36 -17.70 -12.16
C ASN A 107 -2.35 -18.02 -13.67
N LEU A 108 -1.29 -17.70 -14.41
CA LEU A 108 -1.15 -18.05 -15.84
C LEU A 108 -1.39 -19.53 -16.16
N PRO A 109 -0.98 -20.52 -15.34
CA PRO A 109 -1.25 -21.94 -15.62
C PRO A 109 -2.76 -22.26 -15.67
N TYR A 110 -3.58 -21.52 -14.92
CA TYR A 110 -5.04 -21.71 -14.88
C TYR A 110 -5.75 -21.05 -16.07
N LEU A 111 -5.17 -19.99 -16.64
CA LEU A 111 -5.73 -19.26 -17.80
C LEU A 111 -5.40 -19.91 -19.15
N THR A 112 -4.37 -20.76 -19.20
CA THR A 112 -3.88 -21.40 -20.43
C THR A 112 -4.42 -22.81 -20.62
N ARG A 113 -5.17 -23.35 -19.65
CA ARG A 113 -5.82 -24.64 -19.81
C ARG A 113 -7.09 -24.43 -20.65
N PRO A 114 -7.18 -24.95 -21.89
CA PRO A 114 -8.42 -24.88 -22.64
C PRO A 114 -9.50 -25.59 -21.81
N THR A 115 -10.59 -24.87 -21.54
CA THR A 115 -11.84 -25.44 -21.06
C THR A 115 -12.40 -26.34 -22.16
N ASN A 116 -11.91 -27.57 -22.24
CA ASN A 116 -12.57 -28.61 -23.01
C ASN A 116 -13.86 -28.98 -22.26
N SER A 117 -14.98 -28.41 -22.72
CA SER A 117 -16.33 -28.90 -22.50
C SER A 117 -16.82 -29.59 -23.76
#